data_AF-A0A544QSW7-F1
#
_entry.id   AF-A0A544QSW7-F1
#
_cell.length_a   1.000
_cell.length_b   1.000
_cell.length_c   1.000
_cell.angle_alpha   90.00
_cell.angle_beta   90.00
_cell.angle_gamma   90.00
#
_symmetry.space_group_name_H-M   'P 1'
#
loop_
_entity.id
_entity.type
_entity.pdbx_description
1 polymer ?
#
loop_
_entity_poly.entity_id
_entity_poly.type
_entity_poly.pdbx_seq_one_letter_code
_entity_poly.pdbx_strand_id
1 'polypeptide(L)'
;MPVYDRSAPDNPRVTEFDGGIEWLAHPDETGQRASHLLNGAGGPWLLDPLDIPDLDERIDAVGDLAGIAVLSNYHARDADAIAARHDLPVTVPPWLDRAADRVDASVERATTLGDSGVELTRYNPLPGYDEAIASRERNGTLYVPDALGTAPFYTVGDERLACYGILRIRPPRELFAPFVPNRILVGHGTGVFTDATAALQDALDGARRRLPTAIYRHGPTQLRGLFSALGR
;
A
#
# COMPACT_ATOMS: atom_id res chain seq x y z
N MET A 1 18.85 -1.71 11.51
CA MET A 1 18.08 -2.10 10.31
C MET A 1 17.85 -0.86 9.47
N PRO A 2 18.02 -0.93 8.14
CA PRO A 2 17.64 0.17 7.27
C PRO A 2 16.14 0.47 7.42
N VAL A 3 15.76 1.71 7.12
CA VAL A 3 14.32 2.03 7.03
C VAL A 3 13.73 1.35 5.81
N TYR A 4 14.40 1.50 4.66
CA TYR A 4 14.09 0.79 3.43
C TYR A 4 15.36 0.10 2.93
N ASP A 5 15.34 -1.22 2.86
CA ASP A 5 16.41 -1.99 2.25
C ASP A 5 16.26 -1.94 0.72
N ARG A 6 17.36 -1.72 0.01
CA ARG A 6 17.36 -1.56 -1.46
C ARG A 6 18.24 -2.60 -2.14
N SER A 7 18.75 -3.57 -1.38
CA SER A 7 19.40 -4.74 -1.94
C SER A 7 18.37 -5.63 -2.65
N ALA A 8 18.84 -6.58 -3.45
CA ALA A 8 17.95 -7.58 -4.01
C ALA A 8 17.33 -8.42 -2.88
N PRO A 9 16.00 -8.62 -2.85
CA PRO A 9 15.36 -9.47 -1.86
C PRO A 9 15.84 -10.92 -1.95
N ASP A 10 16.18 -11.52 -0.81
CA ASP A 10 16.68 -12.91 -0.71
C ASP A 10 15.67 -13.84 -0.01
N ASN A 11 14.96 -13.35 1.00
CA ASN A 11 14.01 -14.12 1.79
C ASN A 11 12.71 -13.34 2.02
N PRO A 12 11.91 -13.11 0.95
CA PRO A 12 10.65 -12.40 1.08
C PRO A 12 9.66 -13.19 1.93
N ARG A 13 8.80 -12.50 2.67
CA ARG A 13 7.67 -13.11 3.37
C ARG A 13 6.43 -12.95 2.53
N VAL A 14 5.90 -14.05 2.00
CA VAL A 14 4.66 -14.08 1.23
C VAL A 14 3.55 -14.72 2.06
N THR A 15 2.36 -14.13 2.04
CA THR A 15 1.16 -14.66 2.69
C THR A 15 0.02 -14.70 1.68
N GLU A 16 -0.63 -15.85 1.57
CA GLU A 16 -1.79 -16.04 0.71
C GLU A 16 -3.09 -15.69 1.44
N PHE A 17 -4.05 -15.17 0.68
CA PHE A 17 -5.40 -14.96 1.15
C PHE A 17 -6.40 -15.22 0.03
N ASP A 18 -7.68 -15.37 0.38
CA ASP A 18 -8.73 -15.54 -0.62
C ASP A 18 -8.79 -14.34 -1.59
N GLY A 19 -8.40 -14.59 -2.84
CA GLY A 19 -8.34 -13.59 -3.90
C GLY A 19 -6.99 -12.91 -4.13
N GLY A 20 -5.89 -13.38 -3.54
CA GLY A 20 -4.57 -12.81 -3.82
C GLY A 20 -3.44 -13.21 -2.87
N ILE A 21 -2.34 -12.48 -2.96
CA ILE A 21 -1.20 -12.59 -2.05
C ILE A 21 -0.73 -11.21 -1.59
N GLU A 22 -0.17 -11.13 -0.39
CA GLU A 22 0.61 -10.00 0.09
C GLU A 22 2.05 -10.44 0.36
N TRP A 23 3.02 -9.54 0.16
CA TRP A 23 4.39 -9.83 0.53
C TRP A 23 5.16 -8.65 1.09
N LEU A 24 6.13 -8.97 1.93
CA LEU A 24 7.21 -8.09 2.35
C LEU A 24 8.49 -8.55 1.66
N ALA A 25 9.02 -7.74 0.73
CA ALA A 25 10.26 -8.05 0.04
C ALA A 25 11.45 -8.16 1.01
N HIS A 26 11.52 -7.26 2.00
CA HIS A 26 12.48 -7.29 3.09
C HIS A 26 11.74 -7.30 4.43
N PRO A 27 11.39 -8.47 4.99
CA PRO A 27 10.61 -8.56 6.24
C PRO A 27 11.28 -7.90 7.45
N ASP A 28 12.61 -7.80 7.40
CA ASP A 28 13.47 -7.24 8.46
C ASP A 28 13.79 -5.75 8.22
N GLU A 29 13.24 -5.09 7.21
CA GLU A 29 13.37 -3.64 7.11
C GLU A 29 12.40 -2.95 8.08
N THR A 30 12.77 -1.75 8.58
CA THR A 30 11.89 -1.03 9.52
C THR A 30 10.58 -0.60 8.84
N GLY A 31 10.65 -0.25 7.56
CA GLY A 31 9.54 0.20 6.76
C GLY A 31 8.48 -0.87 6.49
N GLN A 32 8.84 -2.16 6.53
CA GLN A 32 7.96 -3.27 6.15
C GLN A 32 7.09 -2.94 4.91
N ARG A 33 7.72 -2.49 3.81
CA ARG A 33 7.00 -2.16 2.59
C ARG A 33 6.30 -3.40 2.07
N ALA A 34 4.97 -3.32 2.00
CA ALA A 34 4.11 -4.39 1.59
C ALA A 34 3.58 -4.14 0.19
N SER A 35 3.55 -5.20 -0.59
CA SER A 35 3.08 -5.22 -1.97
C SER A 35 2.01 -6.30 -2.09
N HIS A 36 1.12 -6.16 -3.07
CA HIS A 36 -0.05 -7.01 -3.19
C HIS A 36 -0.27 -7.46 -4.62
N LEU A 37 -0.77 -8.67 -4.77
CA LEU A 37 -1.33 -9.18 -6.01
C LEU A 37 -2.80 -9.50 -5.73
N LEU A 38 -3.70 -8.91 -6.52
CA LEU A 38 -5.13 -9.13 -6.44
C LEU A 38 -5.65 -9.83 -7.69
N ASN A 39 -6.33 -10.96 -7.50
CA ASN A 39 -7.00 -11.65 -8.59
C ASN A 39 -8.20 -10.81 -9.07
N GLY A 40 -8.29 -10.57 -10.38
CA GLY A 40 -9.37 -9.80 -11.01
C GLY A 40 -10.00 -10.54 -12.18
N ALA A 41 -11.18 -10.08 -12.61
CA ALA A 41 -11.61 -10.42 -13.96
C ALA A 41 -10.61 -9.79 -14.95
N GLY A 42 -10.20 -10.55 -15.95
CA GLY A 42 -9.14 -10.13 -16.89
C GLY A 42 -7.71 -10.43 -16.42
N GLY A 43 -7.50 -10.96 -15.21
CA GLY A 43 -6.19 -11.40 -14.70
C GLY A 43 -5.78 -10.75 -13.37
N PRO A 44 -4.67 -11.18 -12.76
CA PRO A 44 -4.12 -10.57 -11.54
C PRO A 44 -3.60 -9.14 -11.76
N TRP A 45 -3.67 -8.33 -10.71
CA TRP A 45 -3.14 -6.96 -10.66
C TRP A 45 -2.11 -6.83 -9.54
N LEU A 46 -0.97 -6.21 -9.81
CA LEU A 46 0.00 -5.84 -8.78
C LEU A 46 -0.29 -4.43 -8.24
N LEU A 47 -0.22 -4.25 -6.92
CA LEU A 47 -0.36 -2.94 -6.26
C LEU A 47 0.94 -2.56 -5.55
N ASP A 48 1.48 -1.39 -5.90
CA ASP A 48 2.71 -0.82 -5.35
C ASP A 48 3.87 -1.85 -5.23
N PRO A 49 4.23 -2.58 -6.30
CA PRO A 49 5.08 -3.76 -6.15
C PRO A 49 6.55 -3.44 -5.87
N LEU A 50 7.14 -4.23 -4.97
CA LEU A 50 8.55 -4.53 -4.91
C LEU A 50 8.80 -5.90 -5.52
N ASP A 51 9.81 -6.01 -6.39
CA ASP A 51 10.10 -7.25 -7.08
C ASP A 51 10.67 -8.30 -6.12
N ILE A 52 10.39 -9.58 -6.36
CA ILE A 52 10.90 -10.70 -5.55
C ILE A 52 11.30 -11.87 -6.47
N PRO A 53 12.23 -12.76 -6.06
CA PRO A 53 12.80 -13.79 -6.95
C PRO A 53 11.79 -14.73 -7.63
N ASP A 54 10.63 -14.96 -7.03
CA ASP A 54 9.59 -15.89 -7.51
C ASP A 54 8.29 -15.18 -7.92
N LEU A 55 8.33 -13.87 -8.17
CA LEU A 55 7.11 -13.09 -8.47
C LEU A 55 6.41 -13.58 -9.74
N ASP A 56 7.15 -13.83 -10.81
CA ASP A 56 6.57 -14.23 -12.10
C ASP A 56 5.92 -15.61 -12.01
N GLU A 57 6.54 -16.56 -11.32
CA GLU A 57 5.96 -17.89 -11.08
C GLU A 57 4.64 -17.80 -10.31
N ARG A 58 4.53 -16.85 -9.37
CA ARG A 58 3.29 -16.59 -8.60
C ARG A 58 2.21 -15.95 -9.44
N ILE A 59 2.57 -15.08 -10.38
CA ILE A 59 1.65 -14.49 -11.35
C ILE A 59 1.11 -15.59 -12.26
N ASP A 60 2.00 -16.37 -12.89
CA ASP A 60 1.64 -17.43 -13.84
C ASP A 60 0.74 -18.50 -13.21
N ALA A 61 0.89 -18.76 -11.91
CA ALA A 61 0.03 -19.68 -11.16
C ALA A 61 -1.44 -19.25 -11.08
N VAL A 62 -1.75 -17.96 -11.25
CA VAL A 62 -3.12 -17.42 -11.20
C VAL A 62 -3.61 -16.86 -12.54
N GLY A 63 -2.71 -16.59 -13.50
CA GLY A 63 -3.01 -16.19 -14.87
C GLY A 63 -2.12 -15.06 -15.38
N ASP A 64 -2.34 -14.64 -16.63
CA ASP A 64 -1.55 -13.57 -17.25
C ASP A 64 -1.75 -12.22 -16.54
N LEU A 65 -0.65 -11.51 -16.28
CA LEU A 65 -0.69 -10.24 -15.58
C LEU A 65 -1.58 -9.23 -16.32
N ALA A 66 -2.61 -8.71 -15.65
CA ALA A 66 -3.54 -7.75 -16.23
C ALA A 66 -3.08 -6.30 -16.07
N GLY A 67 -2.26 -6.01 -15.05
CA GLY A 67 -1.76 -4.66 -14.85
C GLY A 67 -0.96 -4.45 -13.56
N ILE A 68 -0.30 -3.30 -13.52
CA ILE A 68 0.57 -2.86 -12.44
C ILE A 68 0.09 -1.48 -12.01
N ALA A 69 -0.27 -1.30 -10.75
CA ALA A 69 -0.78 -0.03 -10.23
C ALA A 69 0.19 0.58 -9.20
N VAL A 70 0.49 1.87 -9.36
CA VAL A 70 1.17 2.68 -8.35
C VAL A 70 0.17 3.65 -7.74
N LEU A 71 -0.07 3.52 -6.44
CA LEU A 71 -1.18 4.15 -5.72
C LEU A 71 -0.72 5.14 -4.64
N SER A 72 0.59 5.40 -4.52
CA SER A 72 1.13 6.53 -3.74
C SER A 72 2.27 7.23 -4.47
N ASN A 73 2.39 8.55 -4.26
CA ASN A 73 3.49 9.38 -4.76
C ASN A 73 4.89 8.90 -4.34
N TYR A 74 4.98 8.02 -3.35
CA TYR A 74 6.25 7.48 -2.85
C TYR A 74 6.43 5.99 -3.14
N HIS A 75 5.54 5.39 -3.94
CA HIS A 75 5.45 3.94 -4.14
C HIS A 75 5.81 3.44 -5.56
N ALA A 76 6.41 4.27 -6.42
CA ALA A 76 6.88 3.81 -7.74
C ALA A 76 7.75 2.52 -7.66
N ARG A 77 8.50 2.37 -6.56
CA ARG A 77 9.18 1.12 -6.14
C ARG A 77 9.89 0.45 -7.32
N ASP A 78 9.48 -0.76 -7.69
CA ASP A 78 10.03 -1.56 -8.79
C ASP A 78 9.02 -1.75 -9.94
N ALA A 79 7.98 -0.91 -9.99
CA ALA A 79 6.93 -0.99 -11.01
C ALA A 79 7.50 -0.94 -12.43
N ASP A 80 8.52 -0.11 -12.68
CA ASP A 80 9.20 -0.02 -13.98
C ASP A 80 9.83 -1.34 -14.44
N ALA A 81 10.55 -2.00 -13.54
CA ALA A 81 11.27 -3.22 -13.87
C ALA A 81 10.29 -4.34 -14.20
N ILE A 82 9.18 -4.42 -13.45
CA ILE A 82 8.13 -5.42 -13.66
C ILE A 82 7.34 -5.08 -14.93
N ALA A 83 7.02 -3.81 -15.17
CA ALA A 83 6.34 -3.33 -16.38
C ALA A 83 7.13 -3.69 -17.64
N ALA A 84 8.45 -3.44 -17.64
CA ALA A 84 9.33 -3.80 -18.74
C ALA A 84 9.43 -5.32 -18.95
N ARG A 85 9.38 -6.12 -17.87
CA ARG A 85 9.44 -7.59 -17.94
C ARG A 85 8.16 -8.21 -18.54
N HIS A 86 7.01 -7.58 -18.28
CA HIS A 86 5.69 -8.06 -18.72
C HIS A 86 5.13 -7.32 -19.95
N ASP A 87 5.85 -6.34 -20.50
CA ASP A 87 5.42 -5.48 -21.62
C ASP A 87 4.06 -4.79 -21.36
N LEU A 88 3.88 -4.26 -20.14
CA LEU A 88 2.66 -3.61 -19.69
C LEU A 88 2.91 -2.14 -19.31
N PRO A 89 1.91 -1.25 -19.48
CA PRO A 89 1.97 0.07 -18.89
C PRO A 89 1.85 0.00 -17.36
N VAL A 90 2.30 1.06 -16.68
CA VAL A 90 2.02 1.28 -15.25
C VAL A 90 0.80 2.18 -15.12
N THR A 91 -0.22 1.68 -14.44
CA THR A 91 -1.42 2.46 -14.11
C THR A 91 -1.12 3.38 -12.93
N VAL A 92 -1.28 4.68 -13.13
CA VAL A 92 -1.09 5.71 -12.12
C VAL A 92 -2.34 6.61 -12.07
N PRO A 93 -2.99 6.79 -10.92
CA PRO A 93 -4.10 7.72 -10.79
C PRO A 93 -3.79 9.12 -11.35
N PRO A 94 -4.78 9.84 -11.93
CA PRO A 94 -4.55 11.15 -12.55
C PRO A 94 -3.95 12.21 -11.62
N TRP A 95 -4.06 12.05 -10.31
CA TRP A 95 -3.55 12.99 -9.31
C TRP A 95 -2.17 12.64 -8.73
N LEU A 96 -1.55 11.54 -9.16
CA LEU A 96 -0.23 11.10 -8.68
C LEU A 96 0.89 11.46 -9.66
N ASP A 97 1.08 12.75 -9.90
CA ASP A 97 2.09 13.22 -10.86
C ASP A 97 3.51 12.84 -10.46
N ARG A 98 3.84 12.93 -9.16
CA ARG A 98 5.16 12.49 -8.69
C ARG A 98 5.40 11.01 -8.98
N ALA A 99 4.38 10.15 -8.81
CA ALA A 99 4.53 8.73 -9.12
C ALA A 99 4.77 8.51 -10.62
N ALA A 100 4.00 9.19 -11.48
CA ALA A 100 4.18 9.10 -12.93
C ALA A 100 5.57 9.60 -13.38
N ASP A 101 6.08 10.69 -12.79
CA ASP A 101 7.43 11.21 -13.06
C ASP A 101 8.55 10.27 -12.56
N ARG A 102 8.23 9.26 -11.75
CA ARG A 102 9.17 8.29 -11.19
C ARG A 102 9.15 6.95 -11.90
N VAL A 103 8.35 6.85 -12.95
CA VAL A 103 8.15 5.65 -13.76
C VAL A 103 8.67 5.97 -15.16
N ASP A 104 9.65 5.21 -15.63
CA ASP A 104 10.19 5.30 -16.99
C ASP A 104 9.30 4.53 -18.01
N ALA A 105 8.54 3.54 -17.56
CA ALA A 105 7.59 2.79 -18.39
C ALA A 105 6.42 3.67 -18.88
N SER A 106 5.68 3.20 -19.89
CA SER A 106 4.49 3.93 -20.33
C SER A 106 3.44 4.01 -19.22
N VAL A 107 2.97 5.23 -18.92
CA VAL A 107 1.98 5.47 -17.86
C VAL A 107 0.57 5.52 -18.44
N GLU A 108 -0.33 4.74 -17.85
CA GLU A 108 -1.78 4.84 -18.07
C GLU A 108 -2.44 5.57 -16.90
N ARG A 109 -3.24 6.61 -17.19
CA ARG A 109 -3.95 7.36 -16.15
C ARG A 109 -5.39 6.87 -16.00
N ALA A 110 -5.71 6.24 -14.88
CA ALA A 110 -7.04 5.66 -14.63
C ALA A 110 -7.50 5.82 -13.17
N THR A 111 -8.81 5.81 -12.96
CA THR A 111 -9.45 5.81 -11.62
C THR A 111 -10.06 4.46 -11.25
N THR A 112 -9.88 3.46 -12.10
CA THR A 112 -10.24 2.06 -11.89
C THR A 112 -9.09 1.19 -12.40
N LEU A 113 -8.97 -0.05 -11.91
CA LEU A 113 -7.94 -0.98 -12.37
C LEU A 113 -8.54 -2.02 -13.33
N GLY A 114 -8.58 -1.68 -14.62
CA GLY A 114 -9.16 -2.52 -15.68
C GLY A 114 -10.53 -3.11 -15.30
N ASP A 115 -10.73 -4.38 -15.64
CA ASP A 115 -11.95 -5.14 -15.29
C ASP A 115 -11.90 -5.76 -13.89
N SER A 116 -10.88 -5.42 -13.10
CA SER A 116 -10.69 -6.03 -11.78
C SER A 116 -11.82 -5.65 -10.82
N GLY A 117 -12.53 -4.55 -11.05
CA GLY A 117 -13.57 -4.03 -10.16
C GLY A 117 -13.00 -3.30 -8.93
N VAL A 118 -11.74 -2.88 -9.00
CA VAL A 118 -11.13 -1.96 -8.04
C VAL A 118 -11.39 -0.52 -8.48
N GLU A 119 -11.93 0.27 -7.57
CA GLU A 119 -12.14 1.71 -7.73
C GLU A 119 -11.16 2.50 -6.85
N LEU A 120 -10.71 3.64 -7.36
CA LEU A 120 -9.67 4.46 -6.74
C LEU A 120 -10.26 5.79 -6.24
N THR A 121 -10.10 6.05 -4.94
CA THR A 121 -10.51 7.30 -4.31
C THR A 121 -9.29 8.11 -3.91
N ARG A 122 -9.21 9.36 -4.36
CA ARG A 122 -8.10 10.27 -4.02
C ARG A 122 -8.08 10.58 -2.52
N TYR A 123 -6.88 10.57 -1.93
CA TYR A 123 -6.63 11.19 -0.63
C TYR A 123 -5.42 12.12 -0.69
N ASN A 124 -5.64 13.36 -0.26
CA ASN A 124 -4.62 14.41 -0.17
C ASN A 124 -4.84 15.24 1.10
N PRO A 125 -4.29 14.82 2.25
CA PRO A 125 -4.42 15.55 3.50
C PRO A 125 -3.46 16.74 3.61
N LEU A 126 -2.36 16.72 2.85
CA LEU A 126 -1.25 17.67 2.97
C LEU A 126 -0.59 17.86 1.60
N PRO A 127 -0.07 19.06 1.28
CA PRO A 127 0.67 19.30 0.05
C PRO A 127 1.83 18.30 -0.13
N GLY A 128 1.94 17.71 -1.32
CA GLY A 128 2.97 16.70 -1.63
C GLY A 128 2.67 15.30 -1.08
N TYR A 129 1.52 15.11 -0.43
CA TYR A 129 0.99 13.81 -0.03
C TYR A 129 -0.26 13.55 -0.89
N ASP A 130 -0.10 12.75 -1.93
CA ASP A 130 -1.22 12.20 -2.67
C ASP A 130 -1.08 10.68 -2.70
N GLU A 131 -2.20 10.02 -2.47
CA GLU A 131 -2.36 8.58 -2.63
C GLU A 131 -3.78 8.27 -3.15
N ALA A 132 -3.97 7.02 -3.57
CA ALA A 132 -5.24 6.48 -3.98
C ALA A 132 -5.64 5.31 -3.06
N ILE A 133 -6.75 5.48 -2.36
CA ILE A 133 -7.40 4.41 -1.62
C ILE A 133 -8.10 3.52 -2.64
N ALA A 134 -7.69 2.26 -2.72
CA ALA A 134 -8.29 1.30 -3.63
C ALA A 134 -9.34 0.48 -2.89
N SER A 135 -10.52 0.35 -3.45
CA SER A 135 -11.60 -0.45 -2.85
C SER A 135 -12.23 -1.38 -3.88
N ARG A 136 -12.62 -2.56 -3.42
CA ARG A 136 -13.36 -3.55 -4.22
C ARG A 136 -14.52 -4.08 -3.40
N GLU A 137 -15.74 -3.72 -3.82
CA GLU A 137 -16.96 -4.09 -3.09
C GLU A 137 -17.19 -5.60 -3.05
N ARG A 138 -16.99 -6.30 -4.19
CA ARG A 138 -17.33 -7.72 -4.35
C ARG A 138 -16.81 -8.64 -3.24
N ASN A 139 -15.60 -8.39 -2.74
CA ASN A 139 -15.00 -9.17 -1.65
C ASN A 139 -14.67 -8.31 -0.41
N GLY A 140 -15.09 -7.04 -0.40
CA GLY A 140 -14.83 -6.10 0.70
C GLY A 140 -13.35 -5.85 0.93
N THR A 141 -12.54 -5.73 -0.13
CA THR A 141 -11.11 -5.41 -0.03
C THR A 141 -10.91 -3.91 -0.04
N LEU A 142 -10.19 -3.40 0.95
CA LEU A 142 -9.72 -2.01 1.00
C LEU A 142 -8.19 -2.01 1.03
N TYR A 143 -7.54 -1.36 0.07
CA TYR A 143 -6.10 -1.15 0.08
C TYR A 143 -5.80 0.32 0.40
N VAL A 144 -4.91 0.51 1.38
CA VAL A 144 -4.50 1.83 1.88
C VAL A 144 -2.98 1.92 1.82
N PRO A 145 -2.42 2.72 0.89
CA PRO A 145 -0.97 2.81 0.72
C PRO A 145 -0.22 3.31 1.97
N ASP A 146 -0.44 4.56 2.36
CA ASP A 146 0.30 5.27 3.40
C ASP A 146 -0.59 5.79 4.53
N ALA A 147 -1.87 6.11 4.29
CA ALA A 147 -2.71 6.72 5.32
C ALA A 147 -2.84 5.85 6.58
N LEU A 148 -2.90 4.55 6.38
CA LEU A 148 -3.05 3.53 7.40
C LEU A 148 -1.99 2.45 7.21
N GLY A 149 -1.44 1.95 8.31
CA GLY A 149 -0.45 0.90 8.30
C GLY A 149 -0.51 0.04 9.56
N THR A 150 0.10 -1.14 9.46
CA THR A 150 0.21 -2.10 10.57
C THR A 150 1.66 -2.34 10.98
N ALA A 151 2.62 -1.79 10.22
CA ALA A 151 4.03 -1.87 10.55
C ALA A 151 4.30 -1.30 11.96
N PRO A 152 5.32 -1.81 12.69
CA PRO A 152 5.58 -1.42 14.07
C PRO A 152 5.76 0.08 14.31
N PHE A 153 6.19 0.85 13.29
CA PHE A 153 6.36 2.31 13.40
C PHE A 153 5.06 3.11 13.14
N TYR A 154 3.95 2.44 12.82
CA TYR A 154 2.61 3.02 12.76
C TYR A 154 1.86 2.83 14.09
N THR A 155 1.85 1.60 14.60
CA THR A 155 0.98 1.13 15.68
C THR A 155 1.55 1.39 17.06
N VAL A 156 0.69 1.68 18.04
CA VAL A 156 1.06 1.76 19.45
C VAL A 156 0.07 0.99 20.32
N GLY A 157 0.58 0.32 21.36
CA GLY A 157 -0.24 -0.53 22.23
C GLY A 157 -0.86 -1.67 21.43
N ASP A 158 -2.16 -1.87 21.60
CA ASP A 158 -2.92 -2.97 20.96
C ASP A 158 -3.52 -2.57 19.59
N GLU A 159 -3.01 -1.50 18.96
CA GLU A 159 -3.48 -1.09 17.63
C GLU A 159 -3.19 -2.18 16.59
N ARG A 160 -4.27 -2.69 15.99
CA ARG A 160 -4.21 -3.63 14.86
C ARG A 160 -4.04 -2.91 13.52
N LEU A 161 -4.40 -1.63 13.47
CA LEU A 161 -4.28 -0.72 12.35
C LEU A 161 -4.12 0.70 12.92
N ALA A 162 -3.35 1.55 12.25
CA ALA A 162 -3.03 2.87 12.77
C ALA A 162 -2.90 3.91 11.65
N CYS A 163 -3.32 5.15 11.93
CA CYS A 163 -3.01 6.28 11.05
C CYS A 163 -1.50 6.63 11.09
N TYR A 164 -0.97 7.01 9.94
CA TYR A 164 0.36 7.60 9.86
C TYR A 164 0.46 8.84 10.76
N GLY A 165 1.63 9.07 11.37
CA GLY A 165 1.77 9.91 12.57
C GLY A 165 1.12 11.28 12.47
N ILE A 166 1.41 12.05 11.41
CA ILE A 166 0.85 13.41 11.25
C ILE A 166 -0.66 13.40 10.98
N LEU A 167 -1.18 12.34 10.36
CA LEU A 167 -2.60 12.19 10.03
C LEU A 167 -3.47 11.97 11.27
N ARG A 168 -2.89 11.51 12.38
CA ARG A 168 -3.60 11.35 13.65
C ARG A 168 -4.14 12.67 14.22
N ILE A 169 -3.63 13.84 13.79
CA ILE A 169 -4.16 15.16 14.19
C ILE A 169 -5.58 15.38 13.65
N ARG A 170 -5.81 14.99 12.39
CA ARG A 170 -7.11 15.06 11.72
C ARG A 170 -7.34 13.74 10.99
N PRO A 171 -7.72 12.66 11.71
CA PRO A 171 -7.92 11.37 11.09
C PRO A 171 -9.01 11.47 10.00
N PRO A 172 -8.81 10.86 8.83
CA PRO A 172 -9.68 11.00 7.66
C PRO A 172 -11.01 10.24 7.77
N ARG A 173 -11.80 10.53 8.81
CA ARG A 173 -13.04 9.82 9.12
C ARG A 173 -14.07 9.88 7.99
N GLU A 174 -14.25 11.04 7.38
CA GLU A 174 -15.22 11.24 6.30
C GLU A 174 -14.84 10.44 5.05
N LEU A 175 -13.55 10.37 4.71
CA LEU A 175 -13.06 9.56 3.60
C LEU A 175 -13.36 8.08 3.81
N PHE A 176 -13.18 7.58 5.04
CA PHE A 176 -13.32 6.16 5.34
C PHE A 176 -14.73 5.74 5.78
N ALA A 177 -15.63 6.69 6.04
CA ALA A 177 -17.00 6.45 6.47
C ALA A 177 -17.82 5.49 5.57
N PRO A 178 -17.71 5.50 4.22
CA PRO A 178 -18.50 4.61 3.38
C PRO A 178 -17.97 3.16 3.35
N PHE A 179 -16.75 2.89 3.80
CA PHE A 179 -16.16 1.57 3.66
C PHE A 179 -16.53 0.64 4.81
N VAL A 180 -16.96 -0.57 4.46
CA VAL A 180 -17.22 -1.69 5.39
C VAL A 180 -16.36 -2.89 4.96
N PRO A 181 -15.03 -2.82 5.13
CA PRO A 181 -14.14 -3.84 4.60
C PRO A 181 -14.23 -5.16 5.37
N ASN A 182 -14.14 -6.26 4.63
CA ASN A 182 -13.86 -7.60 5.15
C ASN A 182 -12.36 -7.78 5.40
N ARG A 183 -11.52 -7.12 4.59
CA ARG A 183 -10.06 -7.08 4.74
C ARG A 183 -9.49 -5.71 4.42
N ILE A 184 -8.39 -5.36 5.08
CA ILE A 184 -7.62 -4.16 4.78
C ILE A 184 -6.19 -4.57 4.44
N LEU A 185 -5.75 -4.23 3.25
CA LEU A 185 -4.37 -4.35 2.79
C LEU A 185 -3.69 -2.99 2.98
N VAL A 186 -2.42 -3.00 3.34
CA VAL A 186 -1.66 -1.77 3.62
C VAL A 186 -0.36 -1.73 2.82
N GLY A 187 0.15 -0.54 2.51
CA GLY A 187 1.47 -0.40 1.88
C GLY A 187 2.63 -0.61 2.84
N HIS A 188 2.36 -0.64 4.16
CA HIS A 188 3.33 -0.79 5.24
C HIS A 188 2.83 -1.72 6.37
N GLY A 189 3.43 -2.90 6.46
CA GLY A 189 3.07 -3.97 7.41
C GLY A 189 2.26 -5.10 6.74
N THR A 190 1.56 -5.91 7.53
CA THR A 190 0.70 -7.00 7.02
C THR A 190 -0.78 -6.62 7.02
N GLY A 191 -1.58 -7.26 6.18
CA GLY A 191 -3.01 -7.03 6.08
C GLY A 191 -3.80 -7.37 7.34
N VAL A 192 -4.97 -6.77 7.47
CA VAL A 192 -5.95 -7.04 8.53
C VAL A 192 -7.09 -7.85 7.93
N PHE A 193 -7.18 -9.13 8.31
CA PHE A 193 -8.12 -10.09 7.71
C PHE A 193 -9.29 -10.52 8.60
N THR A 194 -9.31 -10.08 9.86
CA THR A 194 -10.38 -10.38 10.83
C THR A 194 -10.98 -9.08 11.33
N ASP A 195 -12.30 -8.96 11.44
CA ASP A 195 -12.99 -7.76 11.97
C ASP A 195 -12.41 -6.44 11.42
N ALA A 196 -12.14 -6.40 10.11
CA ALA A 196 -11.35 -5.32 9.51
C ALA A 196 -12.06 -3.96 9.62
N THR A 197 -13.40 -3.94 9.47
CA THR A 197 -14.21 -2.75 9.75
C THR A 197 -14.02 -2.23 11.18
N ALA A 198 -14.00 -3.11 12.19
CA ALA A 198 -13.80 -2.69 13.58
C ALA A 198 -12.38 -2.17 13.81
N ALA A 199 -11.37 -2.77 13.17
CA ALA A 199 -9.99 -2.27 13.22
C ALA A 199 -9.85 -0.88 12.58
N LEU A 200 -10.53 -0.64 11.45
CA LEU A 200 -10.60 0.68 10.80
C LEU A 200 -11.22 1.74 11.71
N GLN A 201 -12.36 1.41 12.33
CA GLN A 201 -13.04 2.31 13.26
C GLN A 201 -12.16 2.62 14.48
N ASP A 202 -11.55 1.61 15.13
CA ASP A 202 -10.65 1.84 16.26
C ASP A 202 -9.44 2.71 15.89
N ALA A 203 -8.85 2.49 14.70
CA ALA A 203 -7.73 3.29 14.21
C ALA A 203 -8.10 4.77 14.10
N LEU A 204 -9.25 5.09 13.48
CA LEU A 204 -9.70 6.45 13.24
C LEU A 204 -10.24 7.14 14.50
N ASP A 205 -10.89 6.40 15.39
CA ASP A 205 -11.44 6.92 16.65
C ASP A 205 -10.34 7.13 17.69
N GLY A 206 -9.40 6.20 17.77
CA GLY A 206 -8.26 6.21 18.69
C GLY A 206 -7.10 7.11 18.26
N ALA A 207 -7.05 7.54 16.98
CA ALA A 207 -5.93 8.25 16.38
C ALA A 207 -5.39 9.42 17.25
N ARG A 208 -6.27 10.37 17.62
CA ARG A 208 -5.91 11.56 18.41
C ARG A 208 -5.46 11.21 19.84
N ARG A 209 -6.16 10.26 20.47
CA ARG A 209 -5.85 9.81 21.83
C ARG A 209 -4.46 9.18 21.92
N ARG A 210 -4.06 8.43 20.89
CA ARG A 210 -2.79 7.69 20.83
C ARG A 210 -1.65 8.49 20.19
N LEU A 211 -1.93 9.68 19.65
CA LEU A 211 -0.93 10.56 19.01
C LEU A 211 0.27 10.88 19.92
N PRO A 212 0.13 11.25 21.21
CA PRO A 212 1.30 11.53 22.06
C PRO A 212 2.25 10.34 22.17
N THR A 213 1.71 9.13 22.34
CA THR A 213 2.50 7.89 22.39
C THR A 213 3.15 7.58 21.04
N ALA A 214 2.42 7.77 19.94
CA ALA A 214 2.94 7.56 18.59
C ALA A 214 4.10 8.51 18.27
N ILE A 215 3.99 9.81 18.61
CA ILE A 215 5.10 10.77 18.44
C ILE A 215 6.32 10.33 19.25
N TYR A 216 6.11 9.99 20.53
CA TYR A 216 7.20 9.60 21.43
C TYR A 216 7.93 8.34 20.94
N ARG A 217 7.19 7.32 20.51
CA ARG A 217 7.79 6.04 20.08
C ARG A 217 8.36 6.09 18.66
N HIS A 218 7.67 6.74 17.74
CA HIS A 218 7.88 6.53 16.30
C HIS A 218 8.31 7.78 15.54
N GLY A 219 8.20 8.97 16.14
CA GLY A 219 8.51 10.25 15.49
C GLY A 219 9.89 10.27 14.80
N PRO A 220 10.99 9.88 15.48
CA PRO A 220 12.31 9.82 14.86
C PRO A 220 12.39 8.85 13.67
N THR A 221 11.72 7.70 13.74
CA THR A 221 11.71 6.68 12.69
C THR A 221 10.91 7.15 11.47
N GLN A 222 9.73 7.73 11.68
CA GLN A 222 8.90 8.29 10.61
C GLN A 222 9.59 9.45 9.89
N LEU A 223 10.30 10.32 10.63
CA LEU A 223 11.11 11.39 10.03
C LEU A 223 12.21 10.82 9.13
N ARG A 224 12.96 9.81 9.59
CA ARG A 224 13.98 9.14 8.77
C ARG A 224 13.37 8.50 7.52
N GLY A 225 12.23 7.82 7.66
CA GLY A 225 11.50 7.22 6.54
C GLY A 225 11.09 8.24 5.48
N LEU A 226 10.58 9.41 5.89
CA LEU A 226 10.26 10.49 4.97
C LEU A 226 11.49 10.98 4.21
N PHE A 227 12.62 11.22 4.88
CA PHE A 227 13.86 11.62 4.22
C PHE A 227 14.39 10.55 3.25
N SER A 228 14.33 9.28 3.65
CA SER A 228 14.72 8.15 2.78
C SER A 228 13.80 7.99 1.56
N ALA A 229 12.53 8.42 1.64
CA ALA A 229 11.60 8.41 0.52
C ALA A 229 11.81 9.61 -0.44
N LEU A 230 12.15 10.79 0.10
CA LEU A 230 12.38 12.03 -0.67
C LEU A 230 13.71 12.05 -1.42
N GLY A 231 14.72 11.31 -0.96
CA GLY A 231 16.05 11.25 -1.57
C GLY A 231 16.10 10.52 -2.92
N ARG A 232 14.99 9.92 -3.34
CA ARG A 232 14.78 9.50 -4.72
C ARG A 232 14.04 10.62 -5.41
#